data_AF-A0A7S2HMH4-F1
#
_entry.id   AF-A0A7S2HMH4-F1
#
_cell.length_a   1.000
_cell.length_b   1.000
_cell.length_c   1.000
_cell.angle_alpha   90.00
_cell.angle_beta   90.00
_cell.angle_gamma   90.00
#
_symmetry.space_group_name_H-M   'P 1'
#
loop_
_entity.id
_entity.type
_entity.pdbx_description
1 polymer ?
#
loop_
_entity_poly.entity_id
_entity_poly.type
_entity_poly.pdbx_seq_one_letter_code
_entity_poly.pdbx_strand_id
1 'polypeptide(L)'
;VEGQWAIATGRLVRLSAQQLVECDAGADESCDGKGPRSHRGGCANCGMFGGWPYLAYEYAKRSGGLFSEERWPYHHRGVRPCMPTGYSRKLCGNHDDLHCQENTTQGQGPGGLCSARAGFEAAIAGWSAFGDNEDELAAHLVRVGPLSVLLDATSLQFYRSGVFKGGLLGCKPDPERGILGLNHAVLLVGYGVQTGVLGETPYWRAKNSWGTRWGEDGYFRILRGAGTCGISAAVTTAQVRHTDEVPSPLEREVLV
;
A
#
# COMPACT_ATOMS: atom_id res chain seq x y z
N VAL A 1 0.46 7.38 1.65
CA VAL A 1 1.21 8.63 1.95
C VAL A 1 0.64 9.83 1.21
N GLU A 2 0.57 9.82 -0.13
CA GLU A 2 0.07 10.97 -0.93
C GLU A 2 -1.27 11.55 -0.44
N GLY A 3 -2.26 10.70 -0.18
CA GLY A 3 -3.56 11.15 0.33
C GLY A 3 -3.48 11.82 1.71
N GLN A 4 -2.67 11.26 2.62
CA GLN A 4 -2.45 11.81 3.96
C GLN A 4 -1.74 13.17 3.88
N TRP A 5 -0.74 13.28 3.00
CA TRP A 5 -0.04 14.52 2.74
C TRP A 5 -0.95 15.60 2.16
N ALA A 6 -1.79 15.23 1.18
CA ALA A 6 -2.76 16.15 0.58
C ALA A 6 -3.79 16.65 1.60
N ILE A 7 -4.28 15.78 2.48
CA ILE A 7 -5.22 16.17 3.54
C ILE A 7 -4.55 17.12 4.54
N ALA A 8 -3.31 16.82 4.95
CA ALA A 8 -2.61 17.62 5.95
C ALA A 8 -2.12 18.98 5.42
N THR A 9 -1.73 19.06 4.14
CA THR A 9 -1.03 20.24 3.57
C THR A 9 -1.83 20.98 2.50
N GLY A 10 -2.95 20.42 2.04
CA GLY A 10 -3.69 20.91 0.87
C GLY A 10 -3.01 20.65 -0.48
N ARG A 11 -1.83 20.01 -0.49
CA ARG A 11 -1.03 19.80 -1.70
C ARG A 11 -0.93 18.33 -2.06
N LEU A 12 -1.53 17.95 -3.20
CA LEU A 12 -1.37 16.62 -3.75
C LEU A 12 -0.03 16.52 -4.50
N VAL A 13 0.79 15.54 -4.11
CA VAL A 13 2.08 15.25 -4.72
C VAL A 13 2.13 13.81 -5.18
N ARG A 14 2.90 13.54 -6.24
CA ARG A 14 3.21 12.17 -6.68
C ARG A 14 4.55 11.76 -6.10
N LEU A 15 4.59 10.63 -5.40
CA LEU A 15 5.78 10.17 -4.68
C LEU A 15 6.44 9.00 -5.39
N SER A 16 7.77 8.93 -5.30
CA SER A 16 8.58 7.91 -5.96
C SER A 16 8.34 6.54 -5.34
N ALA A 17 7.70 5.66 -6.11
CA ALA A 17 7.66 4.24 -5.78
C ALA A 17 9.05 3.59 -5.92
N GLN A 18 9.88 4.11 -6.83
CA GLN A 18 11.22 3.60 -7.09
C GLN A 18 12.13 3.71 -5.86
N GLN A 19 12.01 4.79 -5.09
CA GLN A 19 12.73 4.94 -3.82
C GLN A 19 12.41 3.79 -2.85
N LEU A 20 11.16 3.36 -2.75
CA LEU A 20 10.79 2.23 -1.88
C LEU A 20 11.38 0.92 -2.42
N VAL A 21 11.26 0.70 -3.73
CA VAL A 21 11.78 -0.52 -4.39
C VAL A 21 13.29 -0.65 -4.23
N GLU A 22 14.03 0.45 -4.35
CA GLU A 22 15.49 0.42 -4.30
C GLU A 22 16.04 0.54 -2.88
N CYS A 23 15.42 1.30 -1.98
CA CYS A 23 16.07 1.66 -0.70
C CYS A 23 15.49 0.97 0.55
N ASP A 24 14.29 0.40 0.46
CA ASP A 24 13.63 -0.15 1.63
C ASP A 24 14.02 -1.60 1.91
N ALA A 25 14.88 -1.80 2.90
CA ALA A 25 15.32 -3.10 3.41
C ALA A 25 14.54 -3.54 4.68
N GLY A 26 13.42 -2.89 5.01
CA GLY A 26 12.66 -3.17 6.23
C GLY A 26 12.30 -4.65 6.36
N ALA A 27 12.50 -5.20 7.56
CA ALA A 27 12.15 -6.57 7.90
C ALA A 27 11.64 -6.66 9.34
N ASP A 28 10.75 -7.61 9.57
CA ASP A 28 10.08 -7.88 10.84
C ASP A 28 9.85 -9.39 10.97
N GLU A 29 10.66 -10.04 11.82
CA GLU A 29 10.56 -11.47 12.09
C GLU A 29 9.42 -11.82 13.05
N SER A 30 8.78 -10.82 13.67
CA SER A 30 7.67 -11.02 14.61
C SER A 30 6.32 -11.03 13.91
N CYS A 31 6.26 -10.63 12.64
CA CYS A 31 5.03 -10.77 11.87
C CYS A 31 4.79 -12.27 11.64
N ASP A 32 3.76 -12.80 12.30
CA ASP A 32 3.28 -14.15 12.09
C ASP A 32 1.83 -14.14 11.61
N GLY A 33 1.50 -15.11 10.76
CA GLY A 33 0.10 -15.40 10.49
C GLY A 33 -0.52 -15.94 11.77
N LYS A 34 -1.70 -15.45 12.16
CA LYS A 34 -2.46 -16.01 13.30
C LYS A 34 -2.74 -17.50 13.05
N GLY A 35 -1.84 -18.39 13.48
CA GLY A 35 -1.96 -19.82 13.24
C GLY A 35 -0.97 -20.64 14.09
N PRO A 36 -1.44 -21.67 14.82
CA PRO A 36 -0.59 -22.51 15.68
C PRO A 36 0.46 -23.35 14.94
N ARG A 37 0.52 -23.28 13.60
CA ARG A 37 1.57 -23.88 12.75
C ARG A 37 2.46 -22.84 12.03
N SER A 38 2.29 -21.54 12.29
CA SER A 38 3.09 -20.46 11.71
C SER A 38 4.49 -20.39 12.35
N HIS A 39 5.29 -21.45 12.23
CA HIS A 39 6.64 -21.50 12.81
C HIS A 39 7.73 -20.96 11.87
N ARG A 40 7.38 -20.37 10.72
CA ARG A 40 8.33 -19.80 9.73
C ARG A 40 7.70 -18.65 8.92
N GLY A 41 7.17 -17.62 9.58
CA GLY A 41 6.67 -16.40 8.93
C GLY A 41 7.51 -15.18 9.32
N GLY A 42 7.71 -14.25 8.39
CA GLY A 42 8.31 -12.95 8.64
C GLY A 42 8.00 -12.03 7.47
N CYS A 43 8.00 -10.72 7.72
CA CYS A 43 7.63 -9.70 6.76
C CYS A 43 8.90 -8.98 6.34
N ALA A 44 9.10 -8.77 5.04
CA ALA A 44 10.20 -7.97 4.55
C ALA A 44 9.80 -7.24 3.27
N ASN A 45 10.42 -6.09 3.05
CA ASN A 45 10.40 -5.39 1.77
C ASN A 45 11.59 -5.87 0.96
N CYS A 46 11.28 -6.48 -0.19
CA CYS A 46 12.20 -7.25 -1.02
C CYS A 46 12.31 -6.62 -2.41
N GLY A 47 12.20 -5.29 -2.49
CA GLY A 47 12.17 -4.54 -3.74
C GLY A 47 11.05 -5.03 -4.68
N MET A 48 11.43 -5.52 -5.85
CA MET A 48 10.47 -6.02 -6.85
C MET A 48 9.78 -7.35 -6.47
N PHE A 49 10.28 -8.06 -5.46
CA PHE A 49 9.77 -9.38 -5.06
C PHE A 49 8.64 -9.31 -4.03
N GLY A 50 8.24 -8.11 -3.64
CA GLY A 50 7.13 -7.88 -2.73
C GLY A 50 7.52 -7.06 -1.51
N GLY A 51 6.51 -6.76 -0.70
CA GLY A 51 6.67 -5.95 0.49
C GLY A 51 5.33 -5.66 1.16
N TRP A 52 5.43 -4.91 2.26
CA TRP A 52 4.36 -4.62 3.18
C TRP A 52 4.23 -3.09 3.32
N PRO A 53 3.01 -2.53 3.20
CA PRO A 53 2.80 -1.09 3.34
C PRO A 53 3.32 -0.52 4.66
N TYR A 54 3.18 -1.24 5.78
CA TYR A 54 3.64 -0.76 7.08
C TYR A 54 5.17 -0.65 7.17
N LEU A 55 5.91 -1.62 6.61
CA LEU A 55 7.36 -1.56 6.53
C LEU A 55 7.82 -0.37 5.65
N ALA A 56 7.06 -0.07 4.59
CA ALA A 56 7.32 1.10 3.75
C ALA A 56 7.07 2.42 4.49
N TYR A 57 6.07 2.49 5.37
CA TYR A 57 5.89 3.65 6.25
C TYR A 57 7.02 3.78 7.26
N GLU A 58 7.44 2.67 7.87
CA GLU A 58 8.58 2.63 8.78
C GLU A 58 9.87 3.12 8.09
N TYR A 59 10.13 2.69 6.86
CA TYR A 59 11.22 3.23 6.05
C TYR A 59 11.05 4.73 5.78
N ALA A 60 9.89 5.17 5.28
CA ALA A 60 9.65 6.58 4.94
C ALA A 60 9.82 7.53 6.14
N LYS A 61 9.47 7.05 7.35
CA LYS A 61 9.73 7.76 8.60
C LYS A 61 11.24 7.82 8.91
N ARG A 62 11.96 6.69 8.81
CA ARG A 62 13.40 6.62 9.12
C ARG A 62 14.29 7.32 8.10
N SER A 63 13.91 7.35 6.82
CA SER A 63 14.66 8.04 5.76
C SER A 63 14.58 9.56 5.87
N GLY A 64 13.58 10.08 6.61
CA GLY A 64 13.28 11.50 6.72
C GLY A 64 12.34 12.03 5.63
N GLY A 65 11.92 11.18 4.69
CA GLY A 65 10.94 11.53 3.66
C GLY A 65 11.03 10.70 2.38
N LEU A 66 10.14 11.04 1.46
CA LEU A 66 10.00 10.45 0.14
C LEU A 66 10.22 11.50 -0.96
N PHE A 67 10.97 11.14 -1.99
CA PHE A 67 11.16 11.93 -3.20
C PHE A 67 9.89 12.00 -4.04
N SER A 68 9.78 13.03 -4.88
CA SER A 68 8.73 13.10 -5.89
C SER A 68 8.99 12.07 -7.01
N GLU A 69 7.92 11.63 -7.65
CA GLU A 69 7.98 10.80 -8.86
C GLU A 69 8.72 11.52 -10.00
N GLU A 70 8.69 12.85 -10.05
CA GLU A 70 9.44 13.65 -11.02
C GLU A 70 10.96 13.56 -10.78
N ARG A 71 11.38 13.64 -9.52
CA ARG A 71 12.79 13.56 -9.14
C ARG A 71 13.35 12.15 -9.30
N TRP A 72 12.56 11.13 -8.98
CA TRP A 72 12.97 9.74 -9.08
C TRP A 72 11.87 8.89 -9.69
N PRO A 73 11.77 8.88 -11.03
CA PRO A 73 10.71 8.17 -11.75
C PRO A 73 10.75 6.66 -11.56
N TYR A 74 9.58 6.04 -11.63
CA TYR A 74 9.45 4.59 -11.65
C TYR A 74 9.87 4.00 -13.00
N HIS A 75 10.69 2.95 -12.95
CA HIS A 75 11.15 2.23 -14.14
C HIS A 75 10.81 0.74 -14.04
N HIS A 76 9.86 0.30 -14.86
CA HIS A 76 9.49 -1.11 -14.98
C HIS A 76 10.24 -1.86 -16.10
N ARG A 77 10.95 -1.13 -16.98
CA ARG A 77 11.76 -1.67 -18.09
C ARG A 77 13.10 -0.95 -18.15
N GLY A 78 14.15 -1.69 -18.49
CA GLY A 78 15.49 -1.13 -18.72
C GLY A 78 16.27 -0.79 -17.46
N VAL A 79 15.64 -0.76 -16.28
CA VAL A 79 16.29 -0.61 -14.99
C VAL A 79 16.27 -1.94 -14.24
N ARG A 80 17.41 -2.31 -13.66
CA ARG A 80 17.60 -3.52 -12.87
C ARG A 80 17.98 -3.10 -11.44
N PRO A 81 16.98 -2.83 -10.57
CA PRO A 81 17.22 -2.28 -9.24
C PRO A 81 18.05 -3.25 -8.40
N CYS A 82 19.05 -2.70 -7.72
CA CYS A 82 19.87 -3.44 -6.78
C CYS A 82 19.14 -3.50 -5.44
N MET A 83 19.30 -4.62 -4.73
CA MET A 83 18.67 -4.76 -3.43
C MET A 83 19.24 -3.75 -2.43
N PRO A 84 18.42 -3.17 -1.55
CA PRO A 84 18.89 -2.23 -0.55
C PRO A 84 19.89 -2.85 0.41
N THR A 85 20.83 -2.04 0.88
CA THR A 85 21.77 -2.44 1.92
C THR A 85 20.99 -2.86 3.17
N GLY A 86 21.24 -4.08 3.65
CA GLY A 86 20.60 -4.64 4.84
C GLY A 86 19.32 -5.43 4.57
N TYR A 87 18.92 -5.64 3.31
CA TYR A 87 17.75 -6.47 3.03
C TYR A 87 17.91 -7.90 3.56
N SER A 88 16.81 -8.51 3.99
CA SER A 88 16.83 -9.83 4.62
C SER A 88 16.88 -10.95 3.59
N ARG A 89 18.07 -11.52 3.31
CA ARG A 89 18.21 -12.72 2.46
C ARG A 89 17.45 -13.94 2.99
N LYS A 90 17.24 -14.01 4.31
CA LYS A 90 16.47 -15.07 4.98
C LYS A 90 14.99 -15.01 4.59
N LEU A 91 14.41 -13.82 4.51
CA LEU A 91 12.98 -13.62 4.22
C LEU A 91 12.70 -13.38 2.73
N CYS A 92 13.60 -12.67 2.04
CA CYS A 92 13.46 -12.30 0.64
C CYS A 92 14.08 -13.30 -0.33
N GLY A 93 14.89 -14.25 0.13
CA GLY A 93 15.76 -15.04 -0.75
C GLY A 93 17.02 -14.26 -1.17
N ASN A 94 17.91 -14.93 -1.90
CA ASN A 94 19.13 -14.31 -2.43
C ASN A 94 18.91 -13.88 -3.88
N HIS A 95 18.92 -12.57 -4.14
CA HIS A 95 18.66 -11.98 -5.46
C HIS A 95 19.75 -11.01 -5.93
N ASP A 96 20.90 -10.99 -5.24
CA ASP A 96 21.98 -10.02 -5.47
C ASP A 96 22.59 -10.12 -6.88
N ASP A 97 22.66 -11.33 -7.42
CA ASP A 97 23.36 -11.68 -8.65
C ASP A 97 22.46 -11.71 -9.90
N LEU A 98 21.16 -11.92 -9.72
CA LEU A 98 20.23 -12.10 -10.85
C LEU A 98 19.65 -10.77 -11.39
N HIS A 99 19.57 -9.73 -10.57
CA HIS A 99 18.71 -8.56 -10.86
C HIS A 99 19.32 -7.17 -10.63
N CYS A 100 20.58 -7.06 -10.22
CA CYS A 100 21.24 -5.77 -10.02
C CYS A 100 22.06 -5.33 -11.25
N GLN A 101 21.84 -4.09 -11.71
CA GLN A 101 22.78 -3.37 -12.58
C GLN A 101 22.96 -1.94 -12.06
N GLU A 102 24.02 -1.72 -11.29
CA GLU A 102 24.31 -0.45 -10.60
C GLU A 102 24.29 0.77 -11.53
N ASN A 103 24.72 0.63 -12.78
CA ASN A 103 24.72 1.72 -13.75
C ASN A 103 23.32 2.14 -14.23
N THR A 104 22.27 1.35 -13.94
CA THR A 104 20.88 1.65 -14.31
C THR A 104 20.06 2.19 -13.15
N THR A 105 20.56 2.12 -11.91
CA THR A 105 19.82 2.52 -10.70
C THR A 105 20.24 3.90 -10.22
N GLN A 106 19.33 4.62 -9.57
CA GLN A 106 19.66 5.91 -8.96
C GLN A 106 19.91 5.79 -7.45
N GLY A 107 19.43 4.72 -6.82
CA GLY A 107 19.54 4.47 -5.39
C GLY A 107 20.94 4.06 -4.97
N GLN A 108 21.35 2.84 -5.35
CA GLN A 108 22.70 2.31 -5.11
C GLN A 108 23.71 2.71 -6.19
N GLY A 109 23.23 3.10 -7.37
CA GLY A 109 24.07 3.53 -8.49
C GLY A 109 24.69 4.91 -8.29
N PRO A 110 25.28 5.51 -9.35
CA PRO A 110 26.01 6.78 -9.28
C PRO A 110 25.24 7.96 -8.69
N GLY A 111 23.89 7.90 -8.70
CA GLY A 111 23.04 8.92 -8.08
C GLY A 111 23.03 8.90 -6.55
N GLY A 112 23.33 7.76 -5.92
CA GLY A 112 23.43 7.61 -4.46
C GLY A 112 22.18 8.01 -3.68
N LEU A 113 20.99 8.02 -4.30
CA LEU A 113 19.80 8.65 -3.72
C LEU A 113 19.27 7.93 -2.47
N CYS A 114 19.59 6.64 -2.26
CA CYS A 114 19.26 5.96 -1.01
C CYS A 114 20.01 6.52 0.21
N SER A 115 21.15 7.20 0.00
CA SER A 115 21.93 7.84 1.06
C SER A 115 21.59 9.32 1.26
N ALA A 116 20.74 9.89 0.39
CA ALA A 116 20.37 11.28 0.46
C ALA A 116 19.57 11.60 1.74
N ARG A 117 19.82 12.78 2.30
CA ARG A 117 19.19 13.27 3.55
C ARG A 117 18.32 14.51 3.34
N ALA A 118 18.16 14.96 2.10
CA ALA A 118 17.46 16.19 1.77
C ALA A 118 16.81 16.12 0.39
N GLY A 119 15.86 17.05 0.17
CA GLY A 119 15.15 17.21 -1.09
C GLY A 119 14.01 16.20 -1.31
N PHE A 120 13.48 15.69 -0.20
CA PHE A 120 12.22 14.96 -0.15
C PHE A 120 11.03 15.89 -0.41
N GLU A 121 9.99 15.34 -1.02
CA GLU A 121 8.75 16.02 -1.39
C GLU A 121 7.70 15.94 -0.26
N ALA A 122 7.69 14.83 0.46
CA ALA A 122 6.79 14.57 1.58
C ALA A 122 7.49 13.79 2.70
N ALA A 123 7.05 13.99 3.93
CA ALA A 123 7.51 13.26 5.10
C ALA A 123 6.32 12.78 5.95
N ILE A 124 6.52 11.69 6.67
CA ILE A 124 5.50 11.14 7.58
C ILE A 124 6.03 11.07 9.01
N ALA A 125 5.15 11.20 9.98
CA ALA A 125 5.44 11.14 11.41
C ALA A 125 5.40 9.71 11.97
N GLY A 126 4.57 8.87 11.34
CA GLY A 126 4.21 7.55 11.83
C GLY A 126 3.20 6.88 10.91
N TRP A 127 2.55 5.86 11.43
CA TRP A 127 1.50 5.10 10.75
C TRP A 127 0.59 4.44 11.80
N SER A 128 -0.55 3.92 11.35
CA SER A 128 -1.47 3.14 12.17
C SER A 128 -2.00 1.95 11.40
N ALA A 129 -2.37 0.90 12.14
CA ALA A 129 -3.19 -0.20 11.66
C ALA A 129 -4.61 -0.07 12.22
N PHE A 130 -5.58 -0.62 11.49
CA PHE A 130 -6.97 -0.72 11.93
C PHE A 130 -7.40 -2.18 12.04
N GLY A 131 -8.48 -2.42 12.81
CA GLY A 131 -9.11 -3.73 12.91
C GLY A 131 -9.82 -4.15 11.61
N ASP A 132 -10.38 -5.34 11.62
CA ASP A 132 -11.03 -5.96 10.45
C ASP A 132 -12.53 -5.64 10.33
N ASN A 133 -13.09 -4.86 11.26
CA ASN A 133 -14.47 -4.40 11.22
C ASN A 133 -14.69 -3.42 10.06
N GLU A 134 -15.35 -3.88 8.99
CA GLU A 134 -15.55 -3.10 7.78
C GLU A 134 -16.40 -1.83 7.95
N ASP A 135 -17.24 -1.74 8.99
CA ASP A 135 -17.99 -0.51 9.29
C ASP A 135 -17.10 0.52 9.98
N GLU A 136 -16.21 0.09 10.89
CA GLU A 136 -15.19 0.96 11.47
C GLU A 136 -14.19 1.44 10.40
N LEU A 137 -13.81 0.55 9.49
CA LEU A 137 -12.95 0.91 8.35
C LEU A 137 -13.60 1.96 7.45
N ALA A 138 -14.93 1.91 7.26
CA ALA A 138 -15.66 2.90 6.48
C ALA A 138 -15.60 4.26 7.19
N ALA A 139 -15.79 4.28 8.51
CA ALA A 139 -15.65 5.48 9.31
C ALA A 139 -14.21 6.03 9.30
N HIS A 140 -13.20 5.16 9.36
CA HIS A 140 -11.79 5.56 9.24
C HIS A 140 -11.51 6.17 7.88
N LEU A 141 -11.96 5.56 6.78
CA LEU A 141 -11.76 6.08 5.44
C LEU A 141 -12.31 7.50 5.26
N VAL A 142 -13.46 7.81 5.88
CA VAL A 142 -14.02 9.17 5.89
C VAL A 142 -13.18 10.13 6.74
N ARG A 143 -12.74 9.69 7.92
CA ARG A 143 -12.04 10.55 8.90
C ARG A 143 -10.59 10.84 8.51
N VAL A 144 -9.86 9.83 8.05
CA VAL A 144 -8.41 9.95 7.78
C VAL A 144 -8.10 9.94 6.29
N GLY A 145 -9.04 9.59 5.43
CA GLY A 145 -8.79 9.46 3.99
C GLY A 145 -8.24 8.09 3.59
N PRO A 146 -7.57 7.98 2.42
CA PRO A 146 -7.25 6.70 1.81
C PRO A 146 -6.43 5.74 2.68
N LEU A 147 -6.77 4.45 2.61
CA LEU A 147 -6.19 3.37 3.42
C LEU A 147 -5.49 2.34 2.53
N SER A 148 -4.26 1.95 2.89
CA SER A 148 -3.57 0.83 2.24
C SER A 148 -4.11 -0.48 2.78
N VAL A 149 -4.47 -1.40 1.88
CA VAL A 149 -5.01 -2.71 2.22
C VAL A 149 -4.33 -3.82 1.45
N LEU A 150 -4.36 -5.03 1.99
CA LEU A 150 -3.94 -6.25 1.32
C LEU A 150 -5.14 -7.13 1.00
N LEU A 151 -5.08 -7.92 -0.08
CA LEU A 151 -6.11 -8.89 -0.45
C LEU A 151 -5.51 -10.05 -1.25
N ASP A 152 -6.28 -11.13 -1.38
CA ASP A 152 -6.00 -12.21 -2.35
C ASP A 152 -6.52 -11.83 -3.75
N ALA A 153 -5.60 -11.52 -4.65
CA ALA A 153 -5.87 -11.06 -6.01
C ALA A 153 -5.92 -12.18 -7.06
N THR A 154 -5.95 -13.46 -6.66
CA THR A 154 -5.89 -14.62 -7.58
C THR A 154 -6.86 -14.49 -8.77
N SER A 155 -8.12 -14.16 -8.49
CA SER A 155 -9.14 -13.91 -9.52
C SER A 155 -9.23 -12.45 -9.99
N LEU A 156 -8.62 -11.51 -9.28
CA LEU A 156 -8.76 -10.08 -9.55
C LEU A 156 -8.16 -9.68 -10.90
N GLN A 157 -7.11 -10.37 -11.36
CA GLN A 157 -6.49 -10.14 -12.67
C GLN A 157 -7.50 -10.13 -13.85
N PHE A 158 -8.60 -10.87 -13.75
CA PHE A 158 -9.62 -10.98 -14.79
C PHE A 158 -10.75 -9.94 -14.68
N TYR A 159 -10.74 -9.11 -13.64
CA TYR A 159 -11.77 -8.10 -13.41
C TYR A 159 -11.82 -7.07 -14.55
N ARG A 160 -13.04 -6.67 -14.90
CA ARG A 160 -13.33 -5.62 -15.90
C ARG A 160 -14.22 -4.53 -15.35
N SER A 161 -15.31 -4.88 -14.66
CA SER A 161 -16.26 -3.93 -14.08
C SER A 161 -17.20 -4.61 -13.10
N GLY A 162 -18.00 -3.80 -12.38
CA GLY A 162 -19.03 -4.28 -11.44
C GLY A 162 -18.49 -4.50 -10.03
N VAL A 163 -19.34 -5.01 -9.13
CA VAL A 163 -18.91 -5.36 -7.76
C VAL A 163 -18.31 -6.76 -7.76
N PHE A 164 -17.00 -6.84 -7.58
CA PHE A 164 -16.25 -8.08 -7.48
C PHE A 164 -16.64 -8.86 -6.21
N LYS A 165 -17.05 -10.11 -6.40
CA LYS A 165 -17.46 -11.04 -5.32
C LYS A 165 -16.53 -12.26 -5.24
N GLY A 166 -15.29 -12.11 -5.67
CA GLY A 166 -14.25 -13.14 -5.65
C GLY A 166 -13.94 -13.80 -7.00
N GLY A 167 -14.73 -13.55 -8.04
CA GLY A 167 -14.45 -14.01 -9.41
C GLY A 167 -14.54 -15.54 -9.57
N LEU A 168 -14.17 -16.02 -10.76
CA LEU A 168 -14.40 -17.42 -11.16
C LEU A 168 -13.57 -18.44 -10.38
N LEU A 169 -12.30 -18.12 -10.09
CA LEU A 169 -11.40 -19.00 -9.33
C LEU A 169 -11.51 -18.77 -7.81
N GLY A 170 -12.36 -17.83 -7.40
CA GLY A 170 -12.45 -17.37 -6.02
C GLY A 170 -11.26 -16.50 -5.59
N CYS A 171 -11.35 -16.00 -4.36
CA CYS A 171 -10.28 -15.36 -3.61
C CYS A 171 -10.45 -15.77 -2.15
N LYS A 172 -9.66 -16.73 -1.68
CA LYS A 172 -9.78 -17.28 -0.33
C LYS A 172 -8.42 -17.21 0.32
N PRO A 173 -8.15 -16.15 1.11
CA PRO A 173 -6.95 -16.08 1.92
C PRO A 173 -6.81 -17.34 2.76
N ASP A 174 -5.59 -17.85 2.84
CA ASP A 174 -5.28 -19.03 3.66
C ASP A 174 -5.47 -18.67 5.15
N PRO A 175 -6.45 -19.29 5.84
CA PRO A 175 -6.73 -18.97 7.24
C PRO A 175 -5.59 -19.37 8.17
N GLU A 176 -4.75 -20.35 7.82
CA GLU A 176 -3.60 -20.74 8.64
C GLU A 176 -2.43 -19.74 8.52
N ARG A 177 -2.40 -18.95 7.43
CA ARG A 177 -1.36 -17.95 7.16
C ARG A 177 -1.79 -16.53 7.51
N GLY A 178 -3.06 -16.29 7.79
CA GLY A 178 -3.58 -14.95 8.10
C GLY A 178 -3.17 -13.94 7.04
N ILE A 179 -2.59 -12.80 7.46
CA ILE A 179 -2.13 -11.74 6.55
C ILE A 179 -1.04 -12.23 5.57
N LEU A 180 -0.26 -13.26 5.93
CA LEU A 180 0.78 -13.85 5.07
C LEU A 180 0.19 -14.66 3.90
N GLY A 181 -1.12 -14.89 3.88
CA GLY A 181 -1.86 -15.50 2.77
C GLY A 181 -2.35 -14.49 1.73
N LEU A 182 -2.22 -13.19 1.99
CA LEU A 182 -2.58 -12.12 1.06
C LEU A 182 -1.41 -11.86 0.12
N ASN A 183 -1.71 -11.57 -1.15
CA ASN A 183 -0.69 -11.55 -2.21
C ASN A 183 -0.65 -10.24 -3.00
N HIS A 184 -1.52 -9.27 -2.70
CA HIS A 184 -1.58 -8.00 -3.42
C HIS A 184 -1.96 -6.83 -2.52
N ALA A 185 -1.34 -5.67 -2.76
CA ALA A 185 -1.60 -4.43 -2.05
C ALA A 185 -2.32 -3.42 -2.95
N VAL A 186 -3.37 -2.78 -2.42
CA VAL A 186 -4.14 -1.73 -3.12
C VAL A 186 -4.49 -0.59 -2.16
N LEU A 187 -5.16 0.45 -2.67
CA LEU A 187 -5.56 1.60 -1.88
C LEU A 187 -7.10 1.73 -1.86
N LEU A 188 -7.72 1.60 -0.69
CA LEU A 188 -9.12 1.98 -0.49
C LEU A 188 -9.25 3.50 -0.59
N VAL A 189 -10.18 3.96 -1.43
CA VAL A 189 -10.41 5.39 -1.70
C VAL A 189 -11.86 5.81 -1.54
N GLY A 190 -12.78 4.87 -1.39
CA GLY A 190 -14.17 5.15 -1.11
C GLY A 190 -14.98 3.88 -0.87
N TYR A 191 -16.26 4.05 -0.62
CA TYR A 191 -17.25 2.97 -0.60
C TYR A 191 -18.57 3.51 -1.15
N GLY A 192 -19.49 2.61 -1.46
CA GLY A 192 -20.82 2.98 -1.90
C GLY A 192 -21.76 1.79 -1.90
N VAL A 193 -22.92 1.99 -2.52
CA VAL A 193 -23.93 0.96 -2.75
C VAL A 193 -24.27 0.97 -4.23
N GLN A 194 -24.22 -0.20 -4.86
CA GLN A 194 -24.72 -0.38 -6.21
C GLN A 194 -26.16 -0.88 -6.13
N THR A 195 -27.11 -0.07 -6.55
CA THR A 195 -28.51 -0.46 -6.71
C THR A 195 -28.67 -1.19 -8.05
N GLY A 196 -29.21 -2.40 -8.01
CA GLY A 196 -29.55 -3.18 -9.19
C GLY A 196 -30.94 -3.78 -9.09
N VAL A 197 -31.34 -4.54 -10.12
CA VAL A 197 -32.67 -5.17 -10.18
C VAL A 197 -32.90 -6.16 -9.02
N LEU A 198 -31.83 -6.75 -8.50
CA LEU A 198 -31.85 -7.73 -7.40
C LEU A 198 -31.62 -7.08 -6.02
N GLY A 199 -31.66 -5.75 -5.93
CA GLY A 199 -31.45 -4.99 -4.70
C GLY A 199 -30.10 -4.29 -4.63
N GLU A 200 -29.69 -3.97 -3.41
CA GLU A 200 -28.50 -3.17 -3.11
C GLU A 200 -27.27 -4.05 -2.84
N THR A 201 -26.14 -3.69 -3.43
CA THR A 201 -24.85 -4.35 -3.16
C THR A 201 -23.83 -3.32 -2.66
N PRO A 202 -23.47 -3.33 -1.36
CA PRO A 202 -22.43 -2.45 -0.84
C PRO A 202 -21.06 -2.84 -1.40
N TYR A 203 -20.22 -1.84 -1.67
CA TYR A 203 -18.88 -2.07 -2.20
C TYR A 203 -17.85 -1.12 -1.60
N TRP A 204 -16.61 -1.59 -1.54
CA TRP A 204 -15.41 -0.76 -1.47
C TRP A 204 -15.01 -0.33 -2.87
N ARG A 205 -14.55 0.91 -3.03
CA ARG A 205 -13.86 1.39 -4.22
C ARG A 205 -12.36 1.44 -3.92
N ALA A 206 -11.59 0.70 -4.71
CA ALA A 206 -10.15 0.58 -4.54
C ALA A 206 -9.39 1.00 -5.80
N LYS A 207 -8.29 1.73 -5.61
CA LYS A 207 -7.33 2.08 -6.67
C LYS A 207 -6.31 0.96 -6.78
N ASN A 208 -6.11 0.46 -7.99
CA ASN A 208 -5.11 -0.56 -8.29
C ASN A 208 -3.85 0.05 -8.96
N SER A 209 -2.81 -0.76 -9.14
CA SER A 209 -1.52 -0.38 -9.73
C SER A 209 -1.23 -1.04 -11.09
N TRP A 210 -2.23 -1.61 -11.75
CA TRP A 210 -2.09 -2.32 -13.06
C TRP A 210 -2.41 -1.44 -14.28
N GLY A 211 -2.30 -0.12 -14.12
CA GLY A 211 -2.57 0.86 -15.18
C GLY A 211 -4.05 1.15 -15.40
N THR A 212 -4.33 2.25 -16.09
CA THR A 212 -5.69 2.78 -16.27
C THR A 212 -6.54 1.96 -17.25
N ARG A 213 -5.93 1.13 -18.10
CA ARG A 213 -6.66 0.25 -19.03
C ARG A 213 -7.26 -0.99 -18.36
N TRP A 214 -6.90 -1.25 -17.11
CA TRP A 214 -7.40 -2.37 -16.34
C TRP A 214 -8.60 -1.93 -15.48
N GLY A 215 -9.61 -2.80 -15.36
CA GLY A 215 -10.79 -2.53 -14.53
C GLY A 215 -11.56 -1.28 -14.95
N GLU A 216 -12.03 -0.54 -13.97
CA GLU A 216 -12.79 0.70 -14.11
C GLU A 216 -11.82 1.89 -14.02
N ASP A 217 -11.10 2.16 -15.11
CA ASP A 217 -10.07 3.22 -15.21
C ASP A 217 -8.91 3.07 -14.19
N GLY A 218 -8.48 1.82 -13.94
CA GLY A 218 -7.47 1.48 -12.94
C GLY A 218 -8.04 1.28 -11.53
N TYR A 219 -9.35 1.41 -11.37
CA TYR A 219 -10.07 1.11 -10.12
C TYR A 219 -10.86 -0.18 -10.23
N PHE A 220 -11.32 -0.66 -9.09
CA PHE A 220 -12.30 -1.72 -9.02
C PHE A 220 -13.22 -1.52 -7.83
N ARG A 221 -14.38 -2.18 -7.90
CA ARG A 221 -15.32 -2.29 -6.79
C ARG A 221 -15.34 -3.71 -6.28
N ILE A 222 -15.32 -3.90 -4.97
CA ILE A 222 -15.32 -5.21 -4.31
C ILE A 222 -16.36 -5.24 -3.19
N LEU A 223 -17.05 -6.37 -3.03
CA LEU A 223 -18.13 -6.52 -2.05
C LEU A 223 -17.66 -6.14 -0.64
N ARG A 224 -18.36 -5.20 -0.02
CA ARG A 224 -18.16 -4.74 1.36
C ARG A 224 -19.13 -5.45 2.31
N GLY A 225 -18.71 -5.66 3.55
CA GLY A 225 -19.44 -6.30 4.64
C GLY A 225 -19.18 -7.80 4.80
N ALA A 226 -18.24 -8.37 4.04
CA ALA A 226 -18.05 -9.82 3.99
C ALA A 226 -16.59 -10.28 4.11
N GLY A 227 -15.64 -9.38 4.39
CA GLY A 227 -14.21 -9.70 4.41
C GLY A 227 -13.72 -10.19 3.04
N THR A 228 -14.34 -9.73 1.94
CA THR A 228 -14.14 -10.29 0.59
C THR A 228 -12.67 -10.28 0.22
N CYS A 229 -12.12 -11.45 -0.14
CA CYS A 229 -10.70 -11.65 -0.44
C CYS A 229 -9.72 -11.25 0.69
N GLY A 230 -10.20 -11.12 1.93
CA GLY A 230 -9.39 -10.68 3.08
C GLY A 230 -9.06 -9.18 3.07
N ILE A 231 -9.79 -8.36 2.32
CA ILE A 231 -9.46 -6.94 2.13
C ILE A 231 -9.40 -6.12 3.44
N SER A 232 -10.10 -6.54 4.49
CA SER A 232 -10.08 -5.91 5.81
C SER A 232 -9.02 -6.46 6.78
N ALA A 233 -8.30 -7.53 6.41
CA ALA A 233 -7.43 -8.25 7.35
C ALA A 233 -6.11 -7.52 7.65
N ALA A 234 -5.66 -6.62 6.76
CA ALA A 234 -4.44 -5.84 6.95
C ALA A 234 -4.63 -4.43 6.39
N VAL A 235 -5.16 -3.53 7.23
CA VAL A 235 -5.45 -2.15 6.85
C VAL A 235 -4.54 -1.19 7.60
N THR A 236 -3.84 -0.33 6.85
CA THR A 236 -2.87 0.61 7.39
C THR A 236 -2.96 1.98 6.74
N THR A 237 -2.55 3.01 7.47
CA THR A 237 -2.41 4.37 6.92
C THR A 237 -1.18 5.07 7.49
N ALA A 238 -0.60 5.97 6.70
CA ALA A 238 0.45 6.86 7.19
C ALA A 238 -0.13 7.99 8.04
N GLN A 239 0.68 8.58 8.90
CA GLN A 239 0.36 9.79 9.66
C GLN A 239 1.32 10.90 9.26
N VAL A 240 0.80 12.08 8.97
CA VAL A 240 1.58 13.29 8.71
C VAL A 240 1.45 14.21 9.91
N ARG A 241 2.52 14.88 10.35
CA ARG A 241 2.38 15.92 11.38
C ARG A 241 1.61 17.07 10.75
N HIS A 242 0.48 17.45 11.34
CA HIS A 242 -0.12 18.73 11.02
C HIS A 242 0.89 19.81 11.41
N THR A 243 1.35 20.58 10.43
CA THR A 243 1.87 21.92 10.71
C THR A 243 0.67 22.69 11.25
N ASP A 244 0.80 23.29 12.42
CA ASP A 244 -0.30 23.75 13.29
C ASP A 244 -1.50 24.42 12.56
N GLU A 245 -2.69 24.09 13.06
CA GLU A 245 -4.02 24.66 12.77
C GLU A 245 -4.64 24.44 11.36
N VAL A 246 -5.27 23.27 11.18
CA VAL A 246 -6.50 23.20 10.38
C VAL A 246 -7.61 22.69 11.31
N PRO A 247 -8.63 23.51 11.64
CA PRO A 247 -9.70 23.07 12.52
C PRO A 247 -10.43 21.87 11.91
N SER A 248 -10.89 21.00 12.79
CA SER A 248 -11.51 19.73 12.45
C SER A 248 -12.73 19.94 11.54
N PRO A 249 -13.15 18.94 10.73
CA PRO A 249 -14.34 19.06 9.88
C PRO A 249 -15.62 19.44 10.66
N LEU A 250 -15.69 19.11 11.96
CA LEU A 250 -16.79 19.45 12.85
C LEU A 250 -16.88 20.96 13.17
N GLU A 251 -15.81 21.72 13.01
CA GLU A 251 -15.80 23.17 13.26
C GLU A 251 -16.23 23.98 12.03
N ARG A 252 -16.34 23.35 10.84
CA ARG A 252 -16.84 24.00 9.61
C ARG A 252 -18.36 24.10 9.56
N GLU A 253 -19.09 23.33 10.36
CA GLU A 253 -20.57 23.39 10.41
C GLU A 253 -21.10 24.48 11.34
N VAL A 254 -20.24 25.24 12.03
CA VAL A 254 -20.66 26.34 12.95
C VAL A 254 -20.49 27.73 12.32
N LEU A 255 -20.02 27.82 11.07
CA LEU A 255 -19.88 29.09 10.34
C LEU A 255 -20.48 29.00 8.94
N VAL A 256 -21.80 28.76 8.88
CA VAL A 256 -22.71 29.23 7.80
C VAL A 256 -24.06 29.53 8.43
#